data_AF-A0A8I2FRN5-F1
#
_entry.id   AF-A0A8I2FRN5-F1
#
_cell.length_a   1.000
_cell.length_b   1.000
_cell.length_c   1.000
_cell.angle_alpha   90.00
_cell.angle_beta   90.00
_cell.angle_gamma   90.00
#
_symmetry.space_group_name_H-M   'P 1'
#
loop_
_entity.id
_entity.type
_entity.pdbx_description
1 polymer ?
#
loop_
_entity_poly.entity_id
_entity_poly.type
_entity_poly.pdbx_seq_one_letter_code
_entity_poly.pdbx_strand_id
1 'polypeptide(L)' 'MSKQDISRVERFRQFKNQIRGSDRFLIVGLDIGKNMHHGFLGTAMGITVKRGLRVENSASGFEH' A
#
# COMPACT_ATOMS: atom_id res chain seq x y z
N MET A 1 -12.76 3.95 -21.57
CA MET A 1 -12.92 3.59 -20.14
C MET A 1 -14.35 3.18 -19.91
N SER A 2 -14.60 2.05 -19.25
CA SER A 2 -15.97 1.64 -18.93
C SER A 2 -16.56 2.51 -17.80
N LYS A 3 -17.89 2.58 -17.67
CA LYS A 3 -18.55 3.24 -16.53
C LYS A 3 -18.09 2.66 -15.17
N GLN A 4 -17.81 1.36 -15.13
CA GLN A 4 -17.31 0.70 -13.93
C GLN A 4 -15.90 1.20 -13.56
N ASP A 5 -15.01 1.41 -14.54
CA ASP A 5 -13.67 1.93 -14.28
C ASP A 5 -13.70 3.34 -13.67
N ILE A 6 -14.58 4.21 -14.18
CA ILE A 6 -14.77 5.58 -13.66
C ILE A 6 -15.18 5.53 -12.18
N SER A 7 -16.16 4.69 -11.83
CA SER A 7 -16.63 4.55 -10.45
C SER A 7 -15.55 4.08 -9.46
N ARG A 8 -14.60 3.25 -9.91
CA ARG A 8 -13.49 2.76 -9.08
C ARG A 8 -12.48 3.85 -8.79
N VAL A 9 -12.14 4.65 -9.81
CA VAL A 9 -11.23 5.80 -9.66
C VAL A 9 -11.83 6.85 -8.73
N GLU A 10 -13.12 7.16 -8.86
CA GLU A 10 -13.81 8.12 -7.99
C GLU A 10 -13.82 7.68 -6.54
N ARG A 11 -14.21 6.42 -6.26
CA ARG A 11 -14.18 5.85 -4.91
C ARG A 11 -12.78 5.86 -4.30
N PHE A 12 -11.77 5.53 -5.09
CA PHE A 12 -10.37 5.58 -4.63
C PHE A 12 -9.94 7.00 -4.25
N ARG A 13 -10.30 8.01 -5.07
CA ARG A 13 -10.00 9.42 -4.78
C ARG A 13 -10.72 9.89 -3.52
N GLN A 14 -12.00 9.54 -3.36
CA GLN A 14 -12.78 9.85 -2.16
C GLN A 14 -12.13 9.24 -0.91
N PHE A 15 -11.77 7.96 -0.95
CA PHE A 15 -11.08 7.27 0.14
C PHE A 15 -9.76 7.96 0.51
N LYS A 16 -8.91 8.28 -0.48
CA LYS A 16 -7.65 8.99 -0.22
C LYS A 16 -7.85 10.33 0.48
N ASN A 17 -8.90 11.07 0.10
CA ASN A 17 -9.22 12.33 0.76
C ASN A 17 -9.69 12.14 2.20
N GLN A 18 -10.45 11.08 2.48
CA GLN A 18 -10.95 10.78 3.82
C GLN A 18 -9.84 10.40 4.82
N ILE A 19 -8.82 9.68 4.37
CA ILE A 19 -7.74 9.24 5.26
C ILE A 19 -6.62 10.28 5.41
N ARG A 20 -6.51 11.24 4.49
CA ARG A 20 -5.39 12.20 4.43
C ARG A 20 -5.26 12.99 5.74
N GLY A 21 -4.04 13.04 6.28
CA GLY A 21 -3.72 13.78 7.50
C GLY A 21 -4.15 13.09 8.80
N SER A 22 -4.76 11.89 8.72
CA SER A 22 -5.12 11.15 9.92
C SER A 22 -3.92 10.40 10.51
N ASP A 23 -3.83 10.44 11.83
CA ASP A 23 -2.89 9.69 12.68
C ASP A 23 -3.34 8.24 12.94
N ARG A 24 -4.57 7.88 12.56
CA ARG A 24 -5.18 6.56 12.82
C ARG A 24 -4.90 5.53 11.73
N PHE A 25 -4.32 5.93 10.60
CA PHE A 25 -4.10 5.04 9.45
C PHE A 25 -2.63 4.81 9.16
N LEU A 26 -2.27 3.54 9.06
CA LEU A 26 -1.03 3.06 8.45
C LEU A 26 -1.31 2.70 6.98
N ILE A 27 -0.56 3.30 6.07
CA ILE A 27 -0.57 2.99 4.65
C ILE A 27 0.52 1.97 4.38
N VAL A 28 0.12 0.80 3.87
CA VAL A 28 1.03 -0.26 3.45
C VAL A 28 1.02 -0.35 1.92
N GLY A 29 2.17 -0.11 1.31
CA GLY A 29 2.40 -0.35 -0.11
C GLY A 29 3.09 -1.69 -0.30
N LEU A 30 2.49 -2.58 -1.10
CA LEU A 30 3.07 -3.86 -1.45
C LEU A 30 3.31 -3.91 -2.96
N ASP A 31 4.54 -4.21 -3.33
CA ASP A 31 4.95 -4.50 -4.70
C ASP A 31 5.30 -5.99 -4.78
N ILE A 32 4.42 -6.75 -5.43
CA ILE A 32 4.46 -8.21 -5.44
C ILE A 32 5.21 -8.67 -6.69
N GLY A 33 6.50 -8.94 -6.53
CA GLY A 33 7.33 -9.55 -7.58
C GLY A 33 7.30 -11.07 -7.58
N LYS A 34 7.82 -11.68 -8.66
CA LYS A 34 7.90 -13.14 -8.83
C LYS A 34 8.84 -13.81 -7.83
N ASN A 35 9.98 -13.18 -7.53
CA ASN A 35 11.02 -13.72 -6.66
C ASN A 35 11.16 -12.94 -5.34
N MET A 36 10.80 -11.66 -5.36
CA MET A 36 11.00 -10.74 -4.25
C MET A 36 9.80 -9.80 -4.18
N HIS A 37 9.24 -9.64 -2.99
CA HIS A 37 8.24 -8.63 -2.70
C HIS A 37 8.90 -7.45 -2.01
N HIS A 38 8.44 -6.26 -2.34
CA HIS A 38 8.84 -5.03 -1.69
C HIS A 38 7.69 -4.45 -0.88
N GLY A 39 7.99 -4.02 0.33
CA GLY A 39 7.03 -3.39 1.22
C GLY A 39 7.46 -1.98 1.61
N PHE A 40 6.45 -1.13 1.76
CA PHE A 40 6.55 0.22 2.28
C PHE A 40 5.50 0.43 3.36
N LEU A 41 5.90 1.10 4.44
CA LEU A 41 5.00 1.54 5.51
C LEU A 41 5.11 3.06 5.65
N GLY A 42 3.97 3.74 5.59
CA GLY A 42 3.88 5.19 5.82
C GLY A 42 2.59 5.57 6.53
N THR A 43 2.53 6.76 7.10
CA THR A 43 1.31 7.29 7.73
C THR A 43 0.50 8.09 6.72
N ALA A 44 -0.79 8.29 6.99
CA ALA A 44 -1.62 9.16 6.16
C ALA A 44 -1.26 10.66 6.29
N MET A 45 -0.35 11.02 7.21
CA MET A 45 0.29 12.33 7.31
C MET A 45 1.49 12.50 6.36
N GLY A 46 1.86 11.45 5.60
CA GLY A 46 3.00 11.49 4.67
C GLY A 46 4.35 11.14 5.31
N ILE A 47 4.36 10.69 6.57
CA ILE A 47 5.59 10.26 7.25
C ILE A 47 5.90 8.83 6.80
N THR A 48 7.14 8.59 6.35
CA THR A 48 7.63 7.23 6.10
C THR A 48 7.94 6.56 7.45
N VAL A 49 7.36 5.39 7.69
CA VAL A 49 7.65 4.55 8.87
C VAL A 49 8.75 3.54 8.57
N LYS A 50 8.67 2.84 7.43
CA LYS A 50 9.68 1.88 6.99
C LYS A 50 9.73 1.81 5.47
N ARG A 51 10.96 1.78 4.93
CA ARG A 51 11.28 1.53 3.52
C ARG A 51 12.16 0.31 3.40
N GLY A 52 12.13 -0.32 2.23
CA GLY A 52 13.02 -1.44 1.91
C GLY A 52 12.67 -2.73 2.64
N LEU A 53 11.41 -2.93 3.06
CA LEU A 53 10.96 -4.26 3.45
C LEU A 53 11.09 -5.16 2.21
N ARG A 54 11.80 -6.27 2.36
CA ARG A 54 12.06 -7.25 1.30
C ARG A 54 11.66 -8.60 1.84
N VAL A 55 10.80 -9.28 1.11
CA VAL A 55 10.32 -10.62 1.45
C VAL A 55 10.61 -11.48 0.23
N GLU A 56 11.43 -12.50 0.41
CA GLU A 56 11.66 -13.46 -0.67
C GLU A 56 10.36 -14.25 -0.91
N ASN A 57 10.03 -14.51 -2.16
CA ASN A 57 8.87 -15.34 -2.49
C ASN A 57 9.22 -16.84 -2.32
N SER A 58 9.47 -17.22 -1.07
CA SER A 58 9.81 -18.57 -0.62
C SER A 58 9.13 -18.82 0.73
N ALA A 59 8.85 -20.08 1.09
CA ALA A 59 8.20 -20.39 2.37
C ALA A 59 8.99 -19.81 3.56
N SER A 60 10.32 -19.98 3.57
CA SER A 60 11.23 -19.38 4.54
C SER A 60 11.23 -17.85 4.50
N GLY A 61 11.01 -17.26 3.32
CA GLY A 61 10.89 -15.82 3.15
C GLY A 61 9.70 -15.22 3.89
N PHE A 62 8.67 -16.01 4.22
CA PHE A 62 7.50 -15.57 5.00
C PHE A 62 7.54 -15.98 6.48
N GLU A 63 8.55 -16.73 6.90
CA GLU A 63 8.79 -17.06 8.30
C GLU A 63 9.60 -15.91 8.94
N HIS A 64 8.90 -15.02 9.65
CA HIS A 64 9.47 -13.82 10.29
C HIS A 64 9.03 -13.71 11.75
#